data_AF-A0AA39T9K6-F1
#
_entry.id   AF-A0AA39T9K6-F1
#
_cell.length_a   1.000
_cell.length_b   1.000
_cell.length_c   1.000
_cell.angle_alpha   90.00
_cell.angle_beta   90.00
_cell.angle_gamma   90.00
#
_symmetry.space_group_name_H-M   'P 1'
#
loop_
_entity.id
_entity.type
_entity.pdbx_description
1 polymer ?
#
loop_
_entity_poly.entity_id
_entity_poly.type
_entity_poly.pdbx_seq_one_letter_code
_entity_poly.pdbx_strand_id
1 'polypeptide(L)'
;MSDSLSVPVVSIDATHLTGSVKGVLLIASAKDGDSKIYPLAFGFAASECKGSWTWFLSELKKGIGSPQDLVIVSDRHRGIISAMNEVFPYAQHAFCVFHIAQKFRRSSKNQSLAREFFYNACYQHRRDDCDIDLQQMAACNLEVLQRRHENWGR
;
A
#
# COMPACT_ATOMS: atom_id res chain seq x y z
N MET A 1 27.66 18.45 9.10
CA MET A 1 27.06 17.51 8.13
C MET A 1 25.65 17.28 8.61
N SER A 2 24.65 17.84 7.93
CA SER A 2 23.26 17.68 8.32
C SER A 2 22.78 16.30 7.86
N ASP A 3 22.56 15.40 8.81
CA ASP A 3 21.82 14.17 8.57
C ASP A 3 20.41 14.55 8.09
N SER A 4 20.19 14.57 6.78
CA SER A 4 18.83 14.52 6.27
C SER A 4 18.28 13.15 6.65
N LEU A 5 17.42 13.11 7.68
CA LEU A 5 16.67 11.92 8.09
C LEU A 5 15.81 11.44 6.91
N SER A 6 16.39 10.63 6.02
CA SER A 6 15.63 9.94 4.99
C SER A 6 14.87 8.81 5.68
N VAL A 7 13.56 8.98 5.81
CA VAL A 7 12.64 7.94 6.29
C VAL A 7 12.77 6.73 5.36
N PRO A 8 13.18 5.54 5.85
CA PRO A 8 13.32 4.38 4.99
C PRO A 8 11.92 3.88 4.60
N VAL A 9 11.65 3.85 3.29
CA VAL A 9 10.36 3.38 2.74
C VAL A 9 10.57 2.07 1.99
N VAL A 10 9.83 1.04 2.40
CA VAL A 10 9.80 -0.27 1.75
C VAL A 10 8.39 -0.53 1.20
N SER A 11 8.29 -0.82 -0.09
CA SER A 11 7.05 -1.29 -0.71
C SER A 11 7.05 -2.82 -0.76
N ILE A 12 5.96 -3.44 -0.30
CA ILE A 12 5.72 -4.88 -0.43
C ILE A 12 4.51 -5.14 -1.32
N ASP A 13 4.59 -6.20 -2.13
CA ASP A 13 3.49 -6.60 -3.02
C ASP A 13 3.50 -8.11 -3.28
N ALA A 14 2.39 -8.63 -3.81
CA ALA A 14 2.26 -10.02 -4.23
C ALA A 14 1.69 -10.13 -5.64
N THR A 15 2.19 -11.09 -6.40
CA THR A 15 1.62 -11.43 -7.70
C THR A 15 1.40 -12.94 -7.83
N HIS A 16 0.28 -13.32 -8.44
CA HIS A 16 -0.04 -14.71 -8.69
C HIS A 16 0.82 -15.24 -9.85
N LEU A 17 1.43 -16.40 -9.66
CA LEU A 17 2.17 -17.08 -10.72
C LEU A 17 1.18 -17.69 -11.73
N THR A 18 1.41 -17.43 -13.02
CA THR A 18 0.49 -17.80 -14.11
C THR A 18 0.96 -19.01 -14.93
N GLY A 19 1.99 -19.72 -14.48
CA GLY A 19 2.57 -20.88 -15.17
C GLY A 19 2.10 -22.24 -14.64
N SER A 20 2.87 -23.30 -14.94
CA SER A 20 2.65 -24.65 -14.39
C SER A 20 2.76 -24.70 -12.87
N VAL A 21 3.51 -23.77 -12.28
CA VAL A 21 3.66 -23.61 -10.84
C VAL A 21 2.57 -22.67 -10.32
N LYS A 22 1.71 -23.21 -9.46
CA LYS A 22 0.73 -22.43 -8.71
C LYS A 22 1.38 -21.80 -7.47
N GLY A 23 0.96 -20.59 -7.14
CA GLY A 23 1.41 -19.91 -5.93
C GLY A 23 1.44 -18.40 -6.11
N VAL A 24 2.09 -17.74 -5.16
CA VAL A 24 2.29 -16.29 -5.14
C VAL A 24 3.77 -15.97 -4.99
N LEU A 25 4.22 -14.98 -5.76
CA LEU A 25 5.51 -14.34 -5.58
C LEU A 25 5.30 -13.09 -4.72
N LEU A 26 5.95 -13.08 -3.55
CA LEU A 26 6.01 -11.95 -2.62
C LEU A 26 7.29 -11.16 -2.90
N ILE A 27 7.18 -9.83 -2.94
CA ILE A 27 8.30 -8.95 -3.27
C ILE A 27 8.37 -7.82 -2.26
N ALA A 28 9.57 -7.48 -1.81
CA ALA A 28 9.87 -6.24 -1.11
C ALA A 28 10.84 -5.41 -1.95
N SER A 29 10.60 -4.11 -2.05
CA SER A 29 11.44 -3.18 -2.79
C SER A 29 11.58 -1.86 -2.03
N ALA A 30 12.68 -1.16 -2.24
CA ALA A 30 12.91 0.17 -1.69
C ALA A 30 13.39 1.11 -2.78
N LYS A 31 13.30 2.40 -2.49
CA LYS A 31 13.79 3.48 -3.34
C LYS A 31 15.07 4.05 -2.73
N ASP A 32 16.12 4.19 -3.51
CA ASP A 32 17.37 4.80 -3.06
C ASP A 32 17.35 6.34 -3.18
N GLY A 33 18.45 6.98 -2.78
CA GLY A 33 18.62 8.44 -2.87
C GLY A 33 18.59 8.98 -4.32
N ASP A 34 18.91 8.14 -5.31
CA ASP A 34 18.85 8.46 -6.74
C ASP A 34 17.45 8.23 -7.34
N SER A 35 16.46 7.94 -6.50
CA SER A 35 15.10 7.62 -6.92
C SER A 35 14.93 6.34 -7.74
N LYS A 36 15.90 5.43 -7.71
CA LYS A 36 15.83 4.12 -8.36
C LYS A 36 15.19 3.11 -7.42
N ILE A 37 14.40 2.20 -7.99
CA ILE A 37 13.74 1.12 -7.25
C ILE A 37 14.67 -0.10 -7.26
N TYR A 38 14.94 -0.65 -6.09
CA TYR A 38 15.72 -1.87 -5.92
C TYR A 38 14.92 -2.93 -5.18
N PRO A 39 14.96 -4.19 -5.65
CA PRO A 39 14.40 -5.29 -4.90
C PRO A 39 15.25 -5.57 -3.65
N LEU A 40 14.60 -5.72 -2.50
CA LEU A 40 15.21 -6.09 -1.24
C LEU A 40 15.10 -7.59 -0.95
N ALA A 41 13.95 -8.18 -1.24
CA ALA A 41 13.69 -9.58 -1.00
C ALA A 41 12.59 -10.12 -1.92
N PHE A 42 12.64 -11.44 -2.16
CA PHE A 42 11.62 -12.19 -2.89
C PHE A 42 11.29 -13.46 -2.12
N GLY A 43 10.03 -13.89 -2.16
CA GLY A 43 9.56 -15.10 -1.50
C GLY A 43 8.51 -15.83 -2.33
N PHE A 44 8.57 -17.15 -2.35
CA PHE A 44 7.54 -17.98 -2.97
C PHE A 44 6.64 -18.57 -1.90
N ALA A 45 5.34 -18.45 -2.06
CA ALA A 45 4.37 -19.01 -1.13
C ALA A 45 3.19 -19.66 -1.86
N ALA A 46 2.47 -20.55 -1.17
CA ALA A 46 1.35 -21.27 -1.75
C ALA A 46 0.12 -20.36 -2.00
N SER A 47 -0.06 -19.32 -1.18
CA SER A 47 -1.19 -18.39 -1.28
C SER A 47 -0.90 -17.07 -0.56
N GLU A 48 -1.67 -16.04 -0.88
CA GLU A 48 -1.64 -14.77 -0.18
C GLU A 48 -2.45 -14.84 1.13
N CYS A 49 -1.86 -15.37 2.19
CA CYS A 49 -2.50 -15.51 3.49
C CYS A 49 -1.64 -14.94 4.62
N LYS A 50 -2.20 -14.80 5.82
CA LYS A 50 -1.46 -14.30 7.00
C LYS A 50 -0.15 -15.06 7.21
N GLY A 51 -0.19 -16.40 7.13
CA GLY A 51 0.98 -17.25 7.35
C GLY A 51 2.12 -16.94 6.37
N SER A 52 1.82 -16.88 5.06
CA SER A 52 2.79 -16.54 4.03
C SER A 52 3.43 -15.17 4.24
N TRP A 53 2.60 -14.16 4.56
CA TRP A 53 3.09 -12.80 4.83
C TRP A 53 3.91 -12.71 6.12
N THR A 54 3.50 -13.42 7.18
CA THR A 54 4.25 -13.44 8.45
C THR A 54 5.64 -14.05 8.26
N TRP A 55 5.72 -15.17 7.53
CA TRP A 55 7.01 -15.77 7.17
C TRP A 55 7.87 -14.81 6.34
N PHE A 56 7.32 -14.26 5.25
CA PHE A 56 8.08 -13.37 4.37
C PHE A 56 8.57 -12.10 5.07
N LEU A 57 7.71 -11.45 5.87
CA LEU A 57 8.07 -10.28 6.65
C LEU A 57 9.09 -10.61 7.74
N SER A 58 9.04 -11.80 8.32
CA SER A 58 10.04 -12.24 9.32
C SER A 58 11.41 -12.41 8.68
N GLU A 59 11.49 -13.00 7.48
CA GLU A 59 12.75 -13.08 6.73
C GLU A 59 13.24 -11.70 6.29
N LEU A 60 12.35 -10.83 5.82
CA LEU A 60 12.69 -9.44 5.48
C LEU A 60 13.27 -8.71 6.69
N LYS A 61 12.65 -8.84 7.87
CA LYS A 61 13.09 -8.22 9.12
C LYS A 61 14.49 -8.68 9.54
N LYS A 62 14.88 -9.93 9.29
CA LYS A 62 16.25 -10.39 9.54
C LYS A 62 17.26 -9.65 8.65
N GLY A 63 16.88 -9.32 7.42
CA GLY A 63 17.75 -8.63 6.47
C GLY A 63 17.84 -7.11 6.71
N ILE A 64 16.71 -6.44 6.95
CA ILE A 64 16.66 -4.97 7.06
C ILE A 64 16.64 -4.46 8.51
N GLY A 65 16.46 -5.35 9.48
CA GLY A 65 16.24 -4.99 10.87
C GLY A 65 14.89 -4.30 11.09
N SER A 66 14.88 -3.30 11.98
CA SER A 66 13.72 -2.45 12.24
C SER A 66 14.21 -1.02 12.49
N PRO A 67 14.65 -0.32 11.44
CA PRO A 67 15.14 1.04 11.57
C PRO A 67 14.05 1.96 12.13
N GLN A 68 14.49 3.00 12.84
CA GLN A 68 13.61 4.04 13.33
C GLN A 68 12.85 4.68 12.16
N ASP A 69 11.57 4.97 12.38
CA ASP A 69 10.68 5.59 11.41
C ASP A 69 10.46 4.78 10.11
N LEU A 70 10.74 3.47 10.10
CA LEU A 70 10.44 2.61 8.95
C LEU A 70 8.99 2.74 8.50
N VAL A 71 8.79 3.04 7.22
CA VAL A 71 7.49 3.00 6.56
C VAL A 71 7.43 1.79 5.64
N ILE A 72 6.45 0.92 5.85
CA ILE A 72 6.13 -0.16 4.92
C ILE A 72 4.83 0.19 4.19
N VAL A 73 4.86 0.15 2.85
CA VAL A 73 3.72 0.40 1.97
C VAL A 73 3.25 -0.91 1.37
N SER A 74 1.95 -1.22 1.46
CA SER A 74 1.39 -2.47 0.90
C SER A 74 -0.03 -2.32 0.35
N ASP A 75 -0.58 -3.36 -0.27
CA ASP A 75 -2.04 -3.47 -0.43
C ASP A 75 -2.76 -3.64 0.93
N ARG A 76 -4.07 -3.44 0.95
CA ARG A 76 -4.99 -3.59 2.09
C ARG A 76 -5.45 -5.03 2.32
N HIS A 77 -4.70 -6.02 1.84
CA HIS A 77 -5.04 -7.41 2.07
C HIS A 77 -4.97 -7.74 3.58
N ARG A 78 -6.02 -8.37 4.13
CA ARG A 78 -6.13 -8.62 5.59
C ARG A 78 -4.97 -9.46 6.13
N GLY A 79 -4.45 -10.37 5.32
CA GLY A 79 -3.26 -11.17 5.65
C GLY A 79 -2.02 -10.31 5.86
N ILE A 80 -1.84 -9.25 5.06
CA ILE A 80 -0.71 -8.32 5.19
C ILE A 80 -0.84 -7.51 6.48
N ILE A 81 -2.01 -6.90 6.70
CA ILE A 81 -2.27 -6.06 7.88
C ILE A 81 -2.02 -6.86 9.17
N SER A 82 -2.53 -8.10 9.23
CA SER A 82 -2.31 -8.95 10.39
C SER A 82 -0.84 -9.34 10.59
N ALA A 83 -0.09 -9.58 9.51
CA ALA A 83 1.33 -9.94 9.59
C ALA A 83 2.21 -8.73 9.94
N MET A 84 1.85 -7.54 9.45
CA MET A 84 2.52 -6.27 9.78
C MET A 84 2.44 -5.96 11.27
N ASN A 85 1.25 -6.06 11.86
CA ASN A 85 1.04 -5.85 13.29
C ASN A 85 1.82 -6.85 14.17
N GLU A 86 2.12 -8.03 13.64
CA GLU A 86 2.86 -9.08 14.35
C GLU A 86 4.38 -8.90 14.21
N VAL A 87 4.87 -8.66 13.00
CA VAL A 87 6.31 -8.67 12.70
C VAL A 87 6.95 -7.28 12.83
N PHE A 88 6.24 -6.23 12.42
CA PHE A 88 6.72 -4.84 12.44
C PHE A 88 5.76 -3.92 13.24
N PRO A 89 5.51 -4.19 14.53
CA PRO A 89 4.52 -3.44 15.31
C PRO A 89 4.83 -1.95 15.50
N TYR A 90 6.09 -1.55 15.30
CA TYR A 90 6.55 -0.17 15.45
C TYR A 90 6.81 0.54 14.11
N ALA A 91 6.74 -0.18 12.98
CA ALA A 91 6.84 0.46 11.67
C ALA A 91 5.53 1.16 11.34
N GLN A 92 5.61 2.28 10.63
CA GLN A 92 4.43 2.90 10.05
C GLN A 92 3.94 2.04 8.89
N HIS A 93 2.66 1.65 8.92
CA HIS A 93 2.04 0.88 7.84
C HIS A 93 1.15 1.79 6.99
N ALA A 94 1.58 2.04 5.75
CA ALA A 94 0.83 2.83 4.78
C ALA A 94 0.24 1.94 3.69
N PHE A 95 -0.87 2.39 3.10
CA PHE A 95 -1.53 1.67 2.02
C PHE A 95 -1.16 2.26 0.66
N CYS A 96 -0.87 1.38 -0.29
CA CYS A 96 -0.45 1.75 -1.62
C CYS A 96 -1.56 2.55 -2.35
N VAL A 97 -1.22 3.78 -2.71
CA VAL A 97 -2.11 4.72 -3.41
C VAL A 97 -2.63 4.13 -4.73
N PHE A 98 -1.79 3.37 -5.45
CA PHE A 98 -2.17 2.71 -6.70
C PHE A 98 -3.29 1.69 -6.49
N HIS A 99 -3.19 0.84 -5.46
CA HIS A 99 -4.21 -0.16 -5.14
C HIS A 99 -5.52 0.49 -4.68
N ILE A 100 -5.45 1.57 -3.89
CA ILE A 100 -6.64 2.34 -3.49
C ILE A 100 -7.29 2.97 -4.73
N ALA A 101 -6.51 3.61 -5.60
CA ALA A 101 -6.99 4.21 -6.84
C ALA A 101 -7.65 3.18 -7.75
N GLN A 102 -7.05 1.99 -7.88
CA GLN A 102 -7.58 0.91 -8.71
C GLN A 102 -8.93 0.41 -8.17
N LYS A 103 -9.04 0.22 -6.84
CA LYS A 103 -10.30 -0.17 -6.20
C LYS A 103 -11.37 0.91 -6.37
N PHE A 104 -11.01 2.17 -6.14
CA PHE A 104 -11.92 3.30 -6.32
C PHE A 104 -12.42 3.40 -7.77
N ARG A 105 -11.50 3.34 -8.74
CA ARG A 105 -11.79 3.34 -10.18
C ARG A 105 -12.76 2.24 -10.57
N ARG A 106 -12.55 1.01 -10.09
CA ARG A 106 -13.41 -0.14 -10.41
C ARG A 106 -14.85 -0.01 -9.88
N SER A 107 -15.05 0.76 -8.81
CA SER A 107 -16.38 1.05 -8.26
C SER A 107 -17.11 2.22 -8.93
N SER A 108 -16.44 2.99 -9.79
CA SER A 108 -17.05 4.13 -10.47
C SER A 108 -17.64 3.75 -11.83
N LYS A 109 -18.78 4.35 -12.18
CA LYS A 109 -19.35 4.28 -13.54
C LYS A 109 -18.46 4.97 -14.58
N ASN A 110 -17.82 6.08 -14.20
CA ASN A 110 -16.85 6.77 -15.03
C ASN A 110 -15.43 6.55 -14.46
N GLN A 111 -14.77 5.51 -14.97
CA GLN A 111 -13.46 5.09 -14.50
C GLN A 111 -12.35 6.13 -14.77
N SER A 112 -12.46 6.87 -15.87
CA SER A 112 -11.45 7.87 -16.25
C SER A 112 -11.48 9.06 -15.29
N LEU A 113 -12.66 9.66 -15.08
CA LEU A 113 -12.84 10.77 -14.14
C LEU A 113 -12.53 10.35 -12.70
N ALA A 114 -12.94 9.15 -12.29
CA ALA A 114 -12.63 8.64 -10.95
C ALA A 114 -11.11 8.50 -10.73
N ARG A 115 -10.35 8.07 -11.75
CA ARG A 115 -8.90 8.01 -11.65
C ARG A 115 -8.31 9.42 -11.52
N GLU A 116 -8.77 10.36 -12.34
CA GLU A 116 -8.29 11.75 -12.35
C GLU A 116 -8.50 12.43 -11.00
N PHE A 117 -9.74 12.51 -10.52
CA PHE A 117 -10.05 13.16 -9.24
C PHE A 117 -9.33 12.49 -8.06
N PHE A 118 -9.16 11.16 -8.09
CA PHE A 118 -8.42 10.45 -7.06
C PHE A 118 -6.96 10.91 -6.99
N TYR A 119 -6.27 11.00 -8.14
CA TYR A 119 -4.88 11.43 -8.15
C TYR A 119 -4.75 12.92 -7.87
N ASN A 120 -5.66 13.76 -8.36
CA ASN A 120 -5.68 15.19 -8.01
C ASN A 120 -5.70 15.36 -6.48
N ALA A 121 -6.67 14.75 -5.79
CA ALA A 121 -6.78 14.79 -4.33
C ALA A 121 -5.49 14.33 -3.62
N CYS A 122 -4.83 13.28 -4.13
CA CYS A 122 -3.60 12.74 -3.52
C CYS A 122 -2.39 13.67 -3.66
N TYR A 123 -2.36 14.52 -4.69
CA TYR A 123 -1.24 15.40 -4.98
C TYR A 123 -1.50 16.86 -4.61
N GLN A 124 -2.67 17.20 -4.05
CA GLN A 124 -2.94 18.56 -3.58
C GLN A 124 -2.07 18.94 -2.37
N HIS A 125 -1.54 20.16 -2.41
CA HIS A 125 -0.74 20.73 -1.32
C HIS A 125 -1.56 21.60 -0.35
N ARG A 126 -2.78 22.00 -0.75
CA ARG A 126 -3.69 22.80 0.07
C ARG A 126 -4.90 21.97 0.46
N ARG A 127 -5.36 22.15 1.70
CA ARG A 127 -6.54 21.43 2.22
C ARG A 127 -7.80 21.78 1.43
N ASP A 128 -8.02 23.05 1.12
CA ASP A 128 -9.20 23.49 0.38
C ASP A 128 -9.30 22.83 -1.01
N ASP A 129 -8.17 22.74 -1.73
CA ASP A 129 -8.13 22.07 -3.03
C ASP A 129 -8.35 20.56 -2.90
N CYS A 130 -7.76 19.94 -1.87
CA CYS A 130 -7.97 18.53 -1.57
C CYS A 130 -9.45 18.24 -1.26
N ASP A 131 -10.10 19.10 -0.48
CA ASP A 131 -11.51 18.97 -0.14
C ASP A 131 -12.42 19.08 -1.37
N ILE A 132 -12.08 19.96 -2.32
CA ILE A 132 -12.78 20.06 -3.61
C ILE A 132 -12.63 18.75 -4.41
N ASP A 133 -11.42 18.23 -4.56
CA ASP A 133 -11.19 16.97 -5.30
C ASP A 133 -11.86 15.79 -4.58
N LEU A 134 -11.87 15.76 -3.24
CA LEU A 134 -12.57 14.76 -2.45
C LEU A 134 -14.09 14.82 -2.67
N GLN A 135 -14.67 16.01 -2.85
CA GLN A 135 -16.08 16.18 -3.22
C GLN A 135 -16.37 15.70 -4.65
N GLN A 136 -15.44 15.89 -5.59
CA GLN A 136 -15.57 15.39 -6.96
C GLN A 136 -15.45 13.86 -7.04
N MET A 137 -14.53 13.28 -6.25
CA MET A 137 -14.43 11.83 -6.06
C MET A 137 -15.73 11.25 -5.48
N ALA A 138 -16.28 11.92 -4.48
CA ALA A 138 -17.57 11.62 -3.87
C ALA A 138 -18.70 11.57 -4.91
N ALA A 139 -18.80 12.60 -5.75
CA ALA A 139 -19.84 12.70 -6.79
C ALA A 139 -19.73 11.60 -7.86
N CYS A 140 -18.51 11.17 -8.20
CA CYS A 140 -18.29 10.08 -9.16
C CYS A 140 -18.69 8.70 -8.63
N ASN A 141 -18.93 8.57 -7.32
CA ASN A 141 -19.08 7.29 -6.66
C ASN A 141 -20.07 7.36 -5.48
N LEU A 142 -21.32 7.71 -5.79
CA LEU A 142 -22.43 7.84 -4.82
C LEU A 142 -22.59 6.64 -3.88
N GLU A 143 -22.23 5.42 -4.30
CA GLU A 143 -22.32 4.20 -3.48
C GLU A 143 -21.19 4.03 -2.46
N VAL A 144 -20.00 4.60 -2.69
CA VAL A 144 -18.86 4.48 -1.76
C VAL A 144 -18.99 5.44 -0.58
N LEU A 145 -19.62 6.59 -0.76
CA LEU A 145 -19.90 7.53 0.33
C LEU A 145 -20.94 7.03 1.33
N GLN A 146 -21.93 6.26 0.87
CA GLN A 146 -22.95 5.71 1.76
C GLN A 146 -22.34 4.69 2.75
N ARG A 147 -21.29 3.96 2.34
CA ARG A 147 -20.54 3.04 3.24
C ARG A 147 -19.54 3.74 4.17
N ARG A 148 -19.29 5.04 3.95
CA ARG A 148 -18.27 5.85 4.64
C ARG A 148 -18.63 6.15 6.10
N HIS A 149 -19.92 6.09 6.45
CA HIS A 149 -20.40 6.32 7.82
C HIS A 149 -20.30 5.08 8.74
N GLU A 150 -20.17 3.88 8.18
CA GLU A 150 -20.34 2.63 8.96
C GLU A 150 -19.02 1.99 9.43
N ASN A 151 -17.87 2.32 8.81
CA ASN A 151 -16.66 1.49 8.93
C ASN A 151 -15.36 2.21 9.34
N TRP A 152 -15.42 3.46 9.83
CA TRP A 152 -14.23 4.19 10.32
C TRP A 152 -14.20 4.36 11.86
N GLY A 153 -15.05 3.63 12.58
CA GLY A 153 -15.18 3.71 14.04
C GLY A 153 -14.92 2.40 14.80
N ARG A 154 -14.09 1.49 14.29
CA ARG A 154 -13.59 0.31 15.04
C ARG A 154 -12.19 -0.08 14.59
#